data_AF-A0AAD0AKN1-F1
#
_entry.id   AF-A0AAD0AKN1-F1
#
_cell.length_a   1.000
_cell.length_b   1.000
_cell.length_c   1.000
_cell.angle_alpha   90.00
_cell.angle_beta   90.00
_cell.angle_gamma   90.00
#
_symmetry.space_group_name_H-M   'P 1'
#
loop_
_entity.id
_entity.type
_entity.pdbx_description
1 polymer ?
#
loop_
_entity_poly.entity_id
_entity_poly.type
_entity_poly.pdbx_seq_one_letter_code
_entity_poly.pdbx_strand_id
1 'polypeptide(L)' 'MLLNIKKVGENFYLVNGEYTASSFNEAVVIAYENKEKIKNFEVEYAETTFWKKIKNKLNFPFLLLESWM' A
#
# COMPACT_ATOMS: atom_id res chain seq x y z
N MET A 1 16.93 7.25 4.12
CA MET A 1 16.85 7.77 2.74
C MET A 1 15.55 8.54 2.59
N LEU A 2 15.59 9.78 2.09
CA LEU A 2 14.40 10.62 1.90
C LEU A 2 13.60 10.10 0.70
N LEU A 3 12.29 9.91 0.87
CA LEU A 3 11.37 9.60 -0.22
C LEU A 3 11.28 10.81 -1.14
N ASN A 4 11.62 10.65 -2.42
CA ASN A 4 11.56 11.75 -3.40
C ASN A 4 10.41 11.49 -4.39
N ILE A 5 9.25 12.08 -4.11
CA ILE A 5 8.08 12.03 -5.00
C ILE A 5 7.95 13.39 -5.68
N LYS A 6 8.09 13.43 -6.99
CA LYS A 6 7.98 14.64 -7.80
C LYS A 6 6.77 14.53 -8.73
N LYS A 7 5.85 15.47 -8.66
CA LYS A 7 4.77 15.58 -9.65
C LYS A 7 5.34 16.13 -10.96
N VAL A 8 5.10 15.43 -12.06
CA VAL A 8 5.62 15.76 -13.40
C VAL A 8 4.47 16.09 -14.36
N GLY A 9 3.27 15.55 -14.13
CA GLY A 9 2.07 15.87 -14.90
C GLY A 9 0.80 15.76 -14.06
N GLU A 10 -0.36 15.98 -14.67
CA GLU A 10 -1.66 15.99 -13.98
C GLU A 10 -1.92 14.67 -13.22
N ASN A 11 -1.67 13.55 -13.90
CA ASN A 11 -1.76 12.18 -13.39
C ASN A 11 -0.42 11.44 -13.54
N PHE A 12 0.69 12.13 -13.28
CA PHE A 12 2.02 11.53 -13.46
C PHE A 12 2.98 12.01 -12.37
N TYR A 13 3.42 11.06 -11.56
CA TYR A 13 4.35 11.25 -10.45
C TYR A 13 5.59 10.41 -10.69
N LEU A 14 6.75 11.02 -10.50
CA LEU A 14 8.05 10.37 -10.55
C LEU A 14 8.50 10.07 -9.11
N VAL A 15 8.82 8.82 -8.82
CA VAL A 15 9.23 8.34 -7.50
C VAL A 15 10.69 7.90 -7.57
N ASN A 16 11.52 8.53 -6.74
CA ASN A 16 12.96 8.29 -6.63
C ASN A 16 13.73 8.40 -7.96
N GLY A 17 13.17 9.06 -8.98
CA GLY A 17 13.79 9.18 -10.31
C GLY A 17 13.69 7.93 -11.19
N GLU A 18 13.12 6.84 -10.68
CA GLU A 18 13.14 5.52 -11.31
C GLU A 18 11.74 5.01 -11.65
N TYR A 19 10.76 5.30 -10.79
CA TYR A 19 9.41 4.76 -10.92
C TYR A 19 8.42 5.85 -11.27
N THR A 20 7.36 5.46 -11.96
CA THR A 20 6.28 6.35 -12.39
C THR A 20 4.96 5.89 -11.79
N ALA A 21 4.14 6.81 -11.33
CA ALA A 21 2.82 6.53 -10.77
C ALA A 21 1.77 7.45 -11.38
N SER A 22 0.57 6.92 -11.56
CA SER A 22 -0.57 7.64 -12.12
C SER A 22 -1.33 8.47 -11.08
N SER A 23 -1.21 8.09 -9.81
CA SER A 23 -1.83 8.76 -8.67
C SER A 23 -0.84 9.01 -7.54
N PHE A 24 -1.14 9.99 -6.69
CA PHE A 24 -0.30 10.28 -5.52
C PHE A 24 -0.24 9.09 -4.55
N ASN A 25 -1.36 8.39 -4.32
CA ASN A 25 -1.40 7.23 -3.44
C ASN A 25 -0.52 6.10 -3.98
N GLU A 26 -0.58 5.83 -5.28
CA GLU A 26 0.28 4.85 -5.94
C GLU A 26 1.76 5.26 -5.83
N ALA A 27 2.06 6.54 -5.99
CA ALA A 27 3.41 7.07 -5.79
C ALA A 27 3.92 6.82 -4.36
N VAL A 28 3.06 7.00 -3.36
CA VAL A 28 3.38 6.71 -1.95
C VAL A 28 3.64 5.22 -1.75
N VAL A 29 2.78 4.33 -2.24
CA VAL A 29 2.97 2.87 -2.11
C VAL A 29 4.29 2.44 -2.74
N ILE A 30 4.57 2.85 -3.98
CA ILE A 30 5.82 2.53 -4.69
C ILE A 30 7.03 3.06 -3.92
N ALA A 31 6.92 4.24 -3.34
CA ALA A 31 8.02 4.84 -2.59
C ALA A 31 8.30 4.08 -1.28
N TYR A 32 7.27 3.53 -0.63
CA TYR A 32 7.38 2.70 0.58
C TYR A 32 7.80 1.25 0.27
N GLU A 33 7.28 0.61 -0.79
CA GLU A 33 7.69 -0.72 -1.22
C GLU A 33 9.17 -0.76 -1.63
N ASN A 34 9.64 0.26 -2.36
CA ASN A 34 11.06 0.35 -2.71
C ASN A 34 11.96 0.73 -1.52
N LYS A 35 11.38 1.20 -0.39
CA LYS A 35 12.10 1.42 0.86
C LYS A 35 12.39 0.10 1.58
N GLU A 36 11.57 -0.94 1.40
CA GLU A 36 11.78 -2.28 1.99
C GLU A 36 12.69 -3.19 1.14
N LYS A 37 12.90 -2.88 -0.14
CA LYS A 37 13.97 -3.51 -0.96
C LYS A 37 15.40 -3.12 -0.54
N ILE A 38 15.54 -2.35 0.53
CA ILE A 38 16.78 -2.24 1.29
C ILE A 38 16.97 -3.58 2.01
N LYS A 39 17.77 -4.48 1.41
CA LYS A 39 18.29 -5.75 1.95
C LYS A 39 17.95 -5.94 3.45
N ASN A 40 16.96 -6.79 3.76
CA ASN A 40 16.59 -7.31 5.10
C ASN A 40 15.25 -6.83 5.71
N PHE A 41 14.26 -6.35 4.96
CA PHE A 41 12.90 -6.27 5.50
C PHE A 41 12.16 -7.60 5.24
N GLU A 42 12.18 -8.49 6.22
CA GLU A 42 11.35 -9.71 6.23
C GLU A 42 9.87 -9.30 6.35
N VAL A 43 9.14 -9.44 5.24
CA VAL A 43 7.72 -9.09 5.09
C VAL A 43 6.78 -10.19 5.62
N GLU A 44 7.26 -11.17 6.40
CA GLU A 44 6.37 -12.22 6.94
C GLU A 44 5.38 -11.70 8.00
N TYR A 45 5.75 -10.67 8.78
CA TYR A 45 4.88 -10.15 9.85
C TYR A 45 3.82 -9.15 9.34
N ALA A 46 4.14 -8.40 8.29
CA ALA A 46 3.22 -7.41 7.71
C ALA A 46 2.17 -8.05 6.79
N GLU A 47 2.53 -9.09 6.03
CA GLU A 47 1.57 -9.82 5.20
C GLU A 47 0.47 -10.48 6.03
N THR A 48 0.83 -11.20 7.08
CA THR A 48 -0.15 -11.89 7.94
C THR A 48 -1.13 -10.92 8.60
N THR A 49 -0.67 -9.74 9.04
CA THR A 49 -1.53 -8.70 9.63
C THR A 49 -2.38 -7.97 8.58
N PHE A 50 -1.85 -7.73 7.39
CA PHE A 50 -2.59 -7.14 6.28
C PHE A 50 -3.73 -8.05 5.79
N TRP A 51 -3.45 -9.34 5.56
CA TRP A 51 -4.45 -10.35 5.18
C TRP A 51 -5.51 -10.54 6.25
N LYS A 52 -5.12 -10.51 7.54
CA LYS A 52 -6.06 -10.58 8.67
C LYS A 52 -6.99 -9.35 8.70
N LYS A 53 -6.46 -8.16 8.39
CA LYS A 53 -7.24 -6.92 8.32
C LYS A 53 -8.19 -6.91 7.12
N ILE A 54 -7.78 -7.43 5.96
CA ILE A 54 -8.65 -7.62 4.79
C ILE A 54 -9.75 -8.63 5.08
N LYS A 55 -9.41 -9.79 5.67
CA LYS A 55 -10.39 -10.84 5.98
C LYS A 55 -11.46 -10.35 6.96
N ASN A 56 -11.05 -9.61 7.99
CA ASN A 56 -12.01 -9.00 8.92
C ASN A 56 -12.94 -7.98 8.24
N LYS A 57 -12.43 -7.19 7.29
CA LYS A 57 -13.24 -6.21 6.55
C LYS A 57 -14.24 -6.86 5.60
N LEU A 58 -13.88 -7.98 4.98
CA LEU A 58 -14.77 -8.77 4.11
C LEU A 58 -15.84 -9.54 4.90
N ASN A 59 -15.51 -10.01 6.11
CA ASN A 59 -16.45 -10.72 6.97
C ASN A 59 -17.40 -9.78 7.74
N PHE A 60 -17.06 -8.49 7.87
CA PHE A 60 -17.89 -7.50 8.55
C PHE A 60 -19.32 -7.37 7.99
N PRO A 61 -19.55 -7.26 6.67
CA PRO A 61 -20.92 -7.21 6.14
C PRO A 61 -21.71 -8.50 6.39
N PHE A 62 -21.06 -9.67 6.43
CA PHE A 62 -21.71 -10.94 6.75
C PHE A 62 -22.11 -11.04 8.22
N LEU A 63 -21.22 -10.64 9.14
CA LEU A 63 -21.52 -10.55 10.58
C LEU A 63 -22.68 -9.58 10.86
N LEU A 64 -22.73 -8.47 10.11
CA LEU A 64 -23.77 -7.46 10.24
C LEU A 64 -25.11 -7.94 9.67
N LEU A 65 -25.11 -8.79 8.64
CA LEU A 65 -26.32 -9.45 8.15
C LEU A 65 -26.85 -10.50 9.13
N GLU A 66 -25.97 -11.34 9.70
CA GLU A 66 -26.37 -12.35 10.70
C GLU A 66 -26.95 -11.72 11.97
N SER A 67 -26.48 -10.53 12.38
CA SER A 67 -27.03 -9.85 13.56
C SER A 67 -28.38 -9.17 13.32
N TRP A 68 -28.84 -9.10 12.07
CA TRP A 68 -30.14 -8.56 11.66
C TRP A 68 -31.17 -9.67 11.35
N MET A 69 -30.72 -10.91 11.22
CA MET A 69 -31.56 -12.11 11.12
C MET A 69 -31.89 -12.66 12.51
#